data_AF-A0A7C7QSD7-F1
#
_entry.id   AF-A0A7C7QSD7-F1
#
_cell.length_a   1.000
_cell.length_b   1.000
_cell.length_c   1.000
_cell.angle_alpha   90.00
_cell.angle_beta   90.00
_cell.angle_gamma   90.00
#
_symmetry.space_group_name_H-M   'P 1'
#
loop_
_entity.id
_entity.type
_entity.pdbx_description
1 polymer ?
#
loop_
_entity_poly.entity_id
_entity_poly.type
_entity_poly.pdbx_seq_one_letter_code
_entity_poly.pdbx_strand_id
1 'polypeptide(L)'
;MGKQTAEGEESGRGASNHRLNKRSNSANRLAYLLDRWQPPETAVLVATALIVGLGAGFGAVIFRWLIGWFTTLSFTTARSALDFMGRYYVIIIPAVGGLFVGPMIYFFAREAKGHGVPEVMEAIAMHGGRIRPIVVVIKSLASSICIGSGGSVGREGPIVQIGSALGSTLGQILRLSDDRIRNLVACGAAGGIAATFNAPIAGVLFALEIILGEFSVGYFSTVVISSVTAS
;
A
#
# COMPACT_ATOMS: atom_id res chain seq x y z
N MET A 1 1.97 -39.52 62.54
CA MET A 1 2.05 -38.28 63.33
C MET A 1 2.44 -37.16 62.36
N GLY A 2 1.63 -36.10 62.23
CA GLY A 2 1.96 -34.91 61.43
C GLY A 2 1.06 -34.66 60.20
N LYS A 3 -0.01 -33.88 60.40
CA LYS A 3 -0.75 -33.10 59.38
C LYS A 3 -0.09 -31.70 59.24
N GLN A 4 -0.50 -30.96 58.21
CA GLN A 4 -0.22 -29.54 57.86
C GLN A 4 1.06 -29.38 57.01
N THR A 5 1.03 -28.72 55.84
CA THR A 5 0.48 -27.38 55.56
C THR A 5 -0.03 -27.24 54.12
N ALA A 6 -1.27 -26.80 53.94
CA ALA A 6 -1.82 -26.31 52.68
C ALA A 6 -2.67 -25.08 52.99
N GLU A 7 -2.07 -23.90 52.96
CA GLU A 7 -2.78 -22.61 53.04
C GLU A 7 -1.79 -21.53 52.60
N GLY A 8 -1.87 -21.09 51.33
CA GLY A 8 -0.97 -20.06 50.83
C GLY A 8 -1.18 -19.59 49.39
N GLU A 9 -1.88 -20.33 48.52
CA GLU A 9 -1.87 -20.02 47.08
C GLU A 9 -3.20 -19.52 46.47
N GLU A 10 -4.26 -19.26 47.24
CA GLU A 10 -5.57 -18.94 46.65
C GLU A 10 -5.84 -17.45 46.38
N SER A 11 -5.03 -16.51 46.88
CA SER A 11 -5.37 -15.07 46.80
C SER A 11 -5.02 -14.39 45.46
N GLY A 12 -4.17 -14.99 44.62
CA GLY A 12 -3.69 -14.36 43.36
C GLY A 12 -4.50 -14.67 42.09
N ARG A 13 -5.41 -15.66 42.11
CA ARG A 13 -6.04 -16.20 40.89
C ARG A 13 -7.33 -15.48 40.46
N GLY A 14 -7.99 -14.75 41.37
CA GLY A 14 -9.28 -14.09 41.10
C GLY A 14 -9.21 -12.89 40.15
N ALA A 15 -8.16 -12.06 40.26
CA ALA A 15 -8.03 -10.82 39.48
C ALA A 15 -7.56 -11.05 38.03
N SER A 16 -6.78 -12.12 37.79
CA SER A 16 -6.27 -12.48 36.46
C SER A 16 -7.37 -13.04 35.56
N ASN A 17 -8.27 -13.86 36.11
CA ASN A 17 -9.37 -14.48 35.37
C ASN A 17 -10.40 -13.47 34.86
N HIS A 18 -10.60 -12.35 35.56
CA HIS A 18 -11.58 -11.35 35.13
C HIS A 18 -11.11 -10.50 33.93
N ARG A 19 -9.78 -10.31 33.77
CA ARG A 19 -9.20 -9.61 32.60
C ARG A 19 -9.07 -10.51 31.37
N LEU A 20 -8.85 -11.82 31.56
CA LEU A 20 -8.79 -12.80 30.47
C LEU A 20 -10.18 -13.11 29.88
N ASN A 21 -11.23 -13.12 30.71
CA ASN A 21 -12.61 -13.36 30.28
C ASN A 21 -13.17 -12.20 29.41
N LYS A 22 -12.75 -10.95 29.67
CA LYS A 22 -13.22 -9.77 28.91
C LYS A 22 -12.62 -9.67 27.50
N ARG A 23 -11.39 -10.15 27.28
CA ARG A 23 -10.75 -10.19 25.94
C ARG A 23 -11.25 -11.33 25.06
N SER A 24 -11.58 -12.48 25.66
CA SER A 24 -12.13 -13.64 24.95
C SER A 24 -13.54 -13.37 24.40
N ASN A 25 -14.36 -12.60 25.12
CA ASN A 25 -15.76 -12.38 24.75
C ASN A 25 -15.94 -11.48 23.50
N SER A 26 -15.04 -10.52 23.26
CA SER A 26 -15.10 -9.65 22.06
C SER A 26 -14.65 -10.38 20.80
N ALA A 27 -13.61 -11.20 20.89
CA ALA A 27 -13.12 -12.01 19.76
C ALA A 27 -14.15 -13.09 19.38
N ASN A 28 -14.79 -13.72 20.37
CA ASN A 28 -15.83 -14.71 20.13
C ASN A 28 -17.12 -14.10 19.57
N ARG A 29 -17.47 -12.86 19.95
CA ARG A 29 -18.62 -12.14 19.34
C ARG A 29 -18.37 -11.75 17.89
N LEU A 30 -17.17 -11.30 17.57
CA LEU A 30 -16.81 -10.95 16.19
C LEU A 30 -16.78 -12.21 15.30
N ALA A 31 -16.22 -13.30 15.80
CA ALA A 31 -16.24 -14.61 15.13
C ALA A 31 -17.69 -15.13 14.96
N TYR A 32 -18.53 -15.01 15.98
CA TYR A 32 -19.93 -15.43 15.92
C TYR A 32 -20.78 -14.58 14.96
N LEU A 33 -20.49 -13.28 14.85
CA LEU A 33 -21.14 -12.40 13.86
C LEU A 33 -20.66 -12.68 12.43
N LEU A 34 -19.39 -13.05 12.25
CA LEU A 34 -18.82 -13.48 10.96
C LEU A 34 -19.29 -14.86 10.51
N ASP A 35 -19.64 -15.76 11.44
CA ASP A 35 -20.12 -17.11 11.10
C ASP A 35 -21.64 -17.11 10.81
N ARG A 36 -22.38 -16.18 11.41
CA ARG A 36 -23.82 -15.97 11.16
C ARG A 36 -24.12 -15.24 9.85
N TRP A 37 -23.11 -14.56 9.31
CA TRP A 37 -23.13 -13.94 8.00
C TRP A 37 -22.07 -14.65 7.17
N GLN A 38 -22.42 -15.70 6.42
CA GLN A 38 -21.62 -16.10 5.26
C GLN A 38 -21.98 -15.13 4.12
N PRO A 39 -21.33 -13.96 3.97
CA PRO A 39 -21.63 -13.09 2.84
C PRO A 39 -21.36 -13.87 1.55
N PRO A 40 -22.18 -13.67 0.51
CA PRO A 40 -21.89 -14.24 -0.80
C PRO A 40 -20.48 -13.78 -1.23
N GLU A 41 -19.71 -14.69 -1.85
CA GLU A 41 -18.30 -14.43 -2.16
C GLU A 41 -18.10 -13.15 -3.00
N THR A 42 -19.08 -12.82 -3.83
CA THR A 42 -19.15 -11.59 -4.61
C THR A 42 -19.20 -10.34 -3.74
N ALA A 43 -19.95 -10.36 -2.64
CA ALA A 43 -20.04 -9.22 -1.72
C ALA A 43 -18.71 -8.97 -1.00
N VAL A 44 -17.97 -10.03 -0.64
CA VAL A 44 -16.63 -9.88 -0.05
C VAL A 44 -15.69 -9.22 -1.04
N LEU A 45 -15.65 -9.70 -2.30
CA LEU A 45 -14.78 -9.15 -3.34
C LEU A 45 -15.11 -7.68 -3.64
N VAL A 46 -16.39 -7.34 -3.77
CA VAL A 46 -16.84 -5.95 -3.99
C VAL A 46 -16.47 -5.06 -2.81
N ALA A 47 -16.72 -5.50 -1.57
CA ALA A 47 -16.35 -4.74 -0.38
C ALA A 47 -14.84 -4.50 -0.31
N THR A 48 -14.02 -5.52 -0.58
CA THR A 48 -12.57 -5.38 -0.61
C THR A 48 -12.10 -4.47 -1.75
N ALA A 49 -12.73 -4.52 -2.92
CA ALA A 49 -12.42 -3.64 -4.04
C ALA A 49 -12.72 -2.16 -3.72
N LEU A 50 -13.84 -1.88 -3.03
CA LEU A 50 -14.16 -0.53 -2.53
C LEU A 50 -13.09 -0.02 -1.57
N ILE A 51 -12.69 -0.85 -0.60
CA ILE A 51 -11.65 -0.49 0.39
C ILE A 51 -10.32 -0.22 -0.32
N VAL A 52 -9.95 -1.06 -1.29
CA VAL A 52 -8.72 -0.88 -2.08
C VAL A 52 -8.78 0.38 -2.93
N GLY A 53 -9.91 0.68 -3.57
CA GLY A 53 -10.12 1.90 -4.34
C GLY A 53 -9.97 3.16 -3.49
N LEU A 54 -10.67 3.23 -2.35
CA LEU A 54 -10.53 4.34 -1.40
C LEU A 54 -9.09 4.48 -0.90
N GLY A 55 -8.45 3.36 -0.56
CA GLY A 55 -7.06 3.33 -0.11
C GLY A 55 -6.10 3.82 -1.19
N ALA A 56 -6.28 3.39 -2.44
CA ALA A 56 -5.45 3.80 -3.56
C ALA A 56 -5.62 5.28 -3.88
N GLY A 57 -6.86 5.80 -3.87
CA GLY A 57 -7.14 7.23 -4.03
C GLY A 57 -6.50 8.07 -2.93
N PHE A 58 -6.64 7.66 -1.67
CA PHE A 58 -5.99 8.33 -0.54
C PHE A 58 -4.45 8.25 -0.62
N GLY A 59 -3.90 7.09 -0.98
CA GLY A 59 -2.47 6.90 -1.21
C GLY A 59 -1.94 7.80 -2.33
N ALA A 60 -2.72 7.98 -3.39
CA ALA A 60 -2.39 8.90 -4.47
C ALA A 60 -2.34 10.36 -4.00
N VAL A 61 -3.30 10.80 -3.18
CA VAL A 61 -3.30 12.14 -2.58
C VAL A 61 -2.06 12.34 -1.71
N ILE A 62 -1.74 11.40 -0.83
CA ILE A 62 -0.54 11.46 0.02
C ILE A 62 0.72 11.54 -0.82
N PHE A 63 0.83 10.72 -1.87
CA PHE A 63 2.02 10.71 -2.72
C PHE A 63 2.19 12.03 -3.49
N ARG A 64 1.11 12.60 -4.03
CA ARG A 64 1.17 13.92 -4.66
C ARG A 64 1.55 15.02 -3.66
N TRP A 65 1.01 14.96 -2.45
CA TRP A 65 1.37 15.89 -1.37
C TRP A 65 2.85 15.75 -1.00
N LEU A 66 3.37 14.53 -0.92
CA LEU A 66 4.77 14.26 -0.61
C LEU A 66 5.71 14.81 -1.70
N ILE A 67 5.37 14.58 -2.98
CA ILE A 67 6.10 15.21 -4.11
C ILE A 67 6.10 16.72 -3.96
N GLY A 68 4.94 17.33 -3.73
CA GLY A 68 4.81 18.79 -3.57
C GLY A 68 5.67 19.32 -2.43
N TRP A 69 5.71 18.61 -1.29
CA TRP A 69 6.54 18.98 -0.15
C TRP A 69 8.03 18.99 -0.51
N PHE A 70 8.52 17.94 -1.19
CA PHE A 70 9.92 17.90 -1.67
C PHE A 70 10.21 18.91 -2.78
N THR A 71 9.24 19.21 -3.64
CA THR A 71 9.35 20.28 -4.65
C THR A 71 9.51 21.64 -3.98
N THR A 72 8.68 21.95 -2.98
CA THR A 72 8.79 23.20 -2.22
C THR A 72 10.14 23.27 -1.49
N LEU A 73 10.55 22.20 -0.81
CA LEU A 73 11.84 22.14 -0.12
C LEU A 73 13.01 22.40 -1.09
N SER A 74 12.96 21.80 -2.28
CA SER A 74 13.99 21.93 -3.31
C SER A 74 14.00 23.33 -3.95
N PHE A 75 12.88 23.79 -4.48
CA PHE A 75 12.85 24.98 -5.34
C PHE A 75 12.45 26.28 -4.63
N THR A 76 12.04 26.23 -3.36
CA THR A 76 11.81 27.43 -2.54
C THR A 76 12.88 27.57 -1.46
N THR A 77 13.02 26.60 -0.56
CA THR A 77 13.97 26.67 0.56
C THR A 77 15.41 26.55 0.07
N ALA A 78 15.76 25.48 -0.65
CA ALA A 78 17.15 25.31 -1.11
C ALA A 78 17.52 26.37 -2.17
N ARG A 79 16.58 26.81 -3.01
CA ARG A 79 16.79 27.96 -3.90
C ARG A 79 17.17 29.22 -3.14
N SER A 80 16.44 29.57 -2.08
CA SER A 80 16.73 30.77 -1.28
C SER A 80 18.09 30.70 -0.58
N ALA A 81 18.52 29.51 -0.17
CA ALA A 81 19.84 29.29 0.43
C ALA A 81 20.98 29.31 -0.60
N LEU A 82 20.69 28.94 -1.85
CA LEU A 82 21.65 28.86 -2.96
C LEU A 82 21.56 30.04 -3.94
N ASP A 83 20.91 31.14 -3.54
CA ASP A 83 20.71 32.31 -4.41
C ASP A 83 22.06 32.92 -4.86
N PHE A 84 23.10 32.78 -4.02
CA PHE A 84 24.47 33.16 -4.36
C PHE A 84 25.08 32.38 -5.55
N MET A 85 24.53 31.21 -5.91
CA MET A 85 25.00 30.37 -7.02
C MET A 85 24.33 30.70 -8.36
N GLY A 86 23.45 31.70 -8.43
CA GLY A 86 22.83 32.13 -9.68
C GLY A 86 21.97 31.02 -10.31
N ARG A 87 22.29 30.56 -11.54
CA ARG A 87 21.49 29.56 -12.29
C ARG A 87 21.93 28.11 -12.04
N TYR A 88 23.05 27.89 -11.37
CA TYR A 88 23.62 26.55 -11.16
C TYR A 88 22.81 25.65 -10.21
N TYR A 89 21.94 26.23 -9.37
CA TYR A 89 21.07 25.47 -8.45
C TYR A 89 20.18 24.44 -9.18
N VAL A 90 19.80 24.71 -10.44
CA VAL A 90 18.96 23.81 -11.25
C VAL A 90 19.65 22.47 -11.53
N ILE A 91 20.99 22.43 -11.52
CA ILE A 91 21.78 21.20 -11.72
C ILE A 91 22.09 20.54 -10.38
N ILE A 92 22.41 21.33 -9.36
CA ILE A 92 22.86 20.84 -8.05
C ILE A 92 21.72 20.16 -7.30
N ILE A 93 20.50 20.70 -7.36
CA ILE A 93 19.35 20.15 -6.64
C ILE A 93 19.04 18.71 -7.08
N PRO A 94 18.87 18.38 -8.38
CA PRO A 94 18.71 17.00 -8.83
C PRO A 94 19.88 16.10 -8.45
N ALA A 95 21.13 16.61 -8.51
CA ALA A 95 22.31 15.83 -8.15
C ALA A 95 22.32 15.44 -6.66
N VAL A 96 21.98 16.38 -5.78
CA VAL A 96 21.83 16.13 -4.34
C VAL A 96 20.64 15.19 -4.08
N GLY A 97 19.52 15.39 -4.77
CA GLY A 97 18.37 14.48 -4.69
C GLY A 97 18.75 13.04 -5.05
N GLY A 98 19.48 12.84 -6.14
CA GLY A 98 20.03 11.55 -6.54
C GLY A 98 21.00 10.96 -5.51
N LEU A 99 21.85 11.81 -4.90
CA LEU A 99 22.78 11.42 -3.85
C LEU A 99 22.06 10.94 -2.58
N PHE A 100 20.86 11.42 -2.28
CA PHE A 100 20.04 10.90 -1.18
C PHE A 100 19.29 9.62 -1.58
N VAL A 101 18.70 9.59 -2.78
CA VAL A 101 17.90 8.46 -3.25
C VAL A 101 18.74 7.19 -3.42
N GLY A 102 19.97 7.30 -3.94
CA GLY A 102 20.86 6.16 -4.19
C GLY A 102 21.15 5.32 -2.93
N PRO A 103 21.75 5.90 -1.87
CA PRO A 103 21.96 5.23 -0.59
C PRO A 103 20.67 4.73 0.04
N MET A 104 19.58 5.51 -0.03
CA MET A 104 18.29 5.10 0.55
C MET A 104 17.78 3.79 -0.06
N ILE A 105 17.80 3.67 -1.39
CA ILE A 105 17.43 2.42 -2.07
C ILE A 105 18.45 1.32 -1.76
N TYR A 106 19.75 1.63 -1.77
CA TYR A 106 20.80 0.64 -1.56
C TYR A 106 20.77 -0.02 -0.16
N PHE A 107 20.52 0.76 0.88
CA PHE A 107 20.54 0.31 2.28
C PHE A 107 19.18 -0.19 2.78
N PHE A 108 18.06 0.43 2.39
CA PHE A 108 16.75 0.10 2.98
C PHE A 108 15.91 -0.86 2.13
N ALA A 109 15.92 -0.74 0.80
CA ALA A 109 15.13 -1.60 -0.07
C ALA A 109 15.72 -1.68 -1.48
N ARG A 110 16.60 -2.65 -1.70
CA ARG A 110 17.16 -2.90 -3.05
C ARG A 110 16.10 -3.33 -4.06
N GLU A 111 15.01 -3.92 -3.57
CA GLU A 111 13.81 -4.27 -4.33
C GLU A 111 13.01 -3.05 -4.77
N ALA A 112 13.23 -1.87 -4.16
CA ALA A 112 12.62 -0.62 -4.61
C ALA A 112 13.32 -0.02 -5.84
N LYS A 113 14.29 -0.72 -6.44
CA LYS A 113 14.86 -0.35 -7.75
C LYS A 113 13.80 -0.45 -8.86
N GLY A 114 14.15 0.06 -10.05
CA GLY A 114 13.31 -0.01 -11.24
C GLY A 114 12.16 0.99 -11.27
N HIS A 115 11.11 0.69 -12.05
CA HIS A 115 10.09 1.68 -12.42
C HIS A 115 8.81 1.59 -11.60
N GLY A 116 8.48 0.45 -11.01
CA GLY A 116 7.29 0.19 -10.19
C GLY A 116 6.31 -0.79 -10.84
N VAL A 117 6.00 -0.59 -12.13
CA VAL A 117 5.06 -1.46 -12.88
C VAL A 117 5.62 -2.87 -13.09
N PRO A 118 6.86 -3.07 -13.57
CA PRO A 118 7.41 -4.41 -13.76
C PRO A 118 7.46 -5.22 -12.47
N GLU A 119 7.72 -4.58 -11.33
CA GLU A 119 7.78 -5.23 -10.02
C GLU A 119 6.38 -5.69 -9.55
N VAL A 120 5.32 -4.98 -9.93
CA VAL A 120 3.93 -5.44 -9.69
C VAL A 120 3.60 -6.62 -10.59
N MET A 121 3.99 -6.58 -11.87
CA MET A 121 3.79 -7.69 -12.81
C MET A 121 4.53 -8.94 -12.34
N GLU A 122 5.78 -8.80 -11.89
CA GLU A 122 6.57 -9.87 -11.30
C GLU A 122 5.90 -10.44 -10.04
N ALA A 123 5.35 -9.60 -9.18
CA ALA A 123 4.63 -10.06 -7.99
C ALA A 123 3.40 -10.91 -8.37
N ILE A 124 2.65 -10.52 -9.40
CA ILE A 124 1.49 -11.29 -9.91
C ILE A 124 1.94 -12.62 -10.50
N ALA A 125 2.96 -12.60 -11.36
CA ALA A 125 3.46 -13.77 -12.09
C ALA A 125 4.13 -14.79 -11.16
N MET A 126 5.01 -14.32 -10.28
CA MET A 126 5.94 -15.19 -9.52
C MET A 126 5.57 -15.36 -8.05
N HIS A 127 4.81 -14.43 -7.46
CA HIS A 127 4.58 -14.37 -6.02
C HIS A 127 3.09 -14.41 -5.61
N GLY A 128 2.19 -14.76 -6.54
CA GLY A 128 0.74 -14.83 -6.28
C GLY A 128 0.12 -13.48 -5.93
N GLY A 129 0.71 -12.39 -6.42
CA GLY A 129 0.30 -11.01 -6.11
C GLY A 129 0.78 -10.50 -4.75
N ARG A 130 1.68 -11.18 -4.06
CA ARG A 130 2.20 -10.74 -2.75
C ARG A 130 3.28 -9.68 -2.92
N ILE A 131 3.02 -8.48 -2.39
CA ILE A 131 3.93 -7.34 -2.42
C ILE A 131 4.27 -6.97 -0.98
N ARG A 132 5.55 -6.73 -0.71
CA ARG A 132 6.05 -6.33 0.61
C ARG A 132 5.71 -4.85 0.89
N PRO A 133 4.97 -4.51 1.96
CA PRO A 133 4.56 -3.12 2.22
C PRO A 133 5.72 -2.12 2.36
N ILE A 134 6.85 -2.57 2.92
CA ILE A 134 8.03 -1.72 3.12
C ILE A 134 8.62 -1.21 1.81
N VAL A 135 8.55 -1.99 0.72
CA VAL A 135 9.06 -1.60 -0.59
C VAL A 135 8.33 -0.37 -1.09
N VAL A 136 7.02 -0.32 -0.87
CA VAL A 136 6.18 0.81 -1.27
C VAL A 136 6.54 2.07 -0.50
N VAL A 137 6.71 1.99 0.81
CA VAL A 137 7.08 3.16 1.62
C VAL A 137 8.41 3.75 1.14
N ILE A 138 9.42 2.90 0.93
CA ILE A 138 10.73 3.36 0.44
C ILE A 138 10.63 3.90 -0.99
N LYS A 139 9.85 3.24 -1.87
CA LYS A 139 9.64 3.69 -3.25
C LYS A 139 8.95 5.05 -3.29
N SER A 140 7.86 5.23 -2.54
CA SER A 140 7.13 6.49 -2.47
C SER A 140 8.04 7.63 -2.00
N LEU A 141 8.88 7.38 -0.99
CA LEU A 141 9.83 8.38 -0.53
C LEU A 141 10.91 8.68 -1.58
N ALA A 142 11.51 7.63 -2.17
CA ALA A 142 12.53 7.74 -3.21
C ALA A 142 12.04 8.53 -4.43
N SER A 143 10.87 8.16 -4.93
CA SER A 143 10.25 8.81 -6.07
C SER A 143 9.81 10.23 -5.74
N SER A 144 9.35 10.51 -4.53
CA SER A 144 8.99 11.88 -4.14
C SER A 144 10.21 12.80 -4.05
N ILE A 145 11.34 12.31 -3.53
CA ILE A 145 12.61 13.06 -3.53
C ILE A 145 13.12 13.25 -4.96
N CYS A 146 13.11 12.19 -5.78
CA CYS A 146 13.59 12.25 -7.16
C CYS A 146 12.75 13.22 -8.00
N ILE A 147 11.43 13.09 -8.00
CA ILE A 147 10.52 13.99 -8.73
C ILE A 147 10.56 15.40 -8.13
N GLY A 148 10.56 15.50 -6.80
CA GLY A 148 10.57 16.77 -6.08
C GLY A 148 11.83 17.60 -6.32
N SER A 149 12.98 16.94 -6.50
CA SER A 149 14.26 17.59 -6.84
C SER A 149 14.42 17.90 -8.34
N GLY A 150 13.46 17.53 -9.19
CA GLY A 150 13.49 17.80 -10.63
C GLY A 150 14.02 16.66 -11.51
N GLY A 151 14.07 15.43 -10.99
CA GLY A 151 14.39 14.25 -11.77
C GLY A 151 13.33 13.94 -12.85
N SER A 152 13.78 13.49 -14.02
CA SER A 152 12.93 13.15 -15.17
C SER A 152 12.28 11.77 -15.00
N VAL A 153 11.33 11.67 -14.07
CA VAL A 153 10.61 10.41 -13.76
C VAL A 153 9.12 10.68 -13.60
N GLY A 154 8.29 9.75 -14.09
CA GLY A 154 6.83 9.80 -13.95
C GLY A 154 6.32 9.34 -12.59
N ARG A 155 5.07 9.70 -12.28
CA ARG A 155 4.36 9.29 -11.05
C ARG A 155 3.69 7.91 -11.19
N GLU A 156 3.63 7.39 -12.41
CA GLU A 156 2.88 6.20 -12.83
C GLU A 156 3.28 4.95 -12.04
N GLY A 157 4.55 4.58 -12.10
CA GLY A 157 4.99 3.35 -11.46
C GLY A 157 4.85 3.35 -9.93
N PRO A 158 5.24 4.44 -9.22
CA PRO A 158 5.02 4.53 -7.79
C PRO A 158 3.54 4.43 -7.41
N ILE A 159 2.63 5.08 -8.15
CA ILE A 159 1.20 5.07 -7.79
C ILE A 159 0.57 3.70 -8.02
N VAL A 160 0.96 3.03 -9.11
CA VAL A 160 0.55 1.65 -9.39
C VAL A 160 1.03 0.74 -8.26
N GLN A 161 2.28 0.89 -7.83
CA GLN A 161 2.84 0.06 -6.76
C GLN A 161 2.19 0.33 -5.41
N ILE A 162 1.87 1.59 -5.08
CA ILE A 162 1.14 1.96 -3.85
C ILE A 162 -0.23 1.29 -3.81
N GLY A 163 -1.05 1.48 -4.85
CA GLY A 163 -2.38 0.88 -4.91
C GLY A 163 -2.32 -0.65 -4.90
N SER A 164 -1.43 -1.22 -5.72
CA SER A 164 -1.20 -2.67 -5.81
C SER A 164 -0.82 -3.29 -4.47
N ALA A 165 0.05 -2.64 -3.70
CA ALA A 165 0.46 -3.14 -2.40
C ALA A 165 -0.64 -3.03 -1.35
N LEU A 166 -1.51 -2.01 -1.41
CA LEU A 166 -2.69 -1.95 -0.55
C LEU A 166 -3.63 -3.13 -0.82
N GLY A 167 -3.90 -3.42 -2.09
CA GLY A 167 -4.68 -4.60 -2.49
C GLY A 167 -4.03 -5.91 -2.05
N SER A 168 -2.73 -6.05 -2.28
CA SER A 168 -1.95 -7.20 -1.85
C SER A 168 -1.99 -7.41 -0.33
N THR A 169 -1.79 -6.34 0.43
CA THR A 169 -1.75 -6.38 1.91
C THR A 169 -3.11 -6.74 2.46
N LEU A 170 -4.18 -6.13 1.93
CA LEU A 170 -5.55 -6.46 2.34
C LEU A 170 -5.86 -7.93 2.07
N GLY A 171 -5.53 -8.44 0.88
CA GLY A 171 -5.74 -9.84 0.53
C GLY A 171 -4.94 -10.81 1.42
N GLN A 172 -3.71 -10.44 1.80
CA GLN A 172 -2.89 -11.22 2.74
C GLN A 172 -3.45 -11.22 4.16
N ILE A 173 -3.91 -10.07 4.67
CA ILE A 173 -4.54 -9.95 6.00
C ILE A 173 -5.80 -10.82 6.07
N LEU A 174 -6.60 -10.81 5.01
CA LEU A 174 -7.82 -11.60 4.88
C LEU A 174 -7.55 -13.07 4.50
N ARG A 175 -6.29 -13.47 4.30
CA ARG A 175 -5.86 -14.82 3.93
C ARG A 175 -6.59 -15.35 2.69
N LEU A 176 -6.79 -14.49 1.69
CA LEU A 176 -7.43 -14.86 0.43
C LEU A 176 -6.52 -15.76 -0.41
N SER A 177 -7.11 -16.47 -1.37
CA SER A 177 -6.35 -17.21 -2.39
C SER A 177 -5.51 -16.28 -3.25
N ASP A 178 -4.41 -16.81 -3.80
CA ASP A 178 -3.49 -16.06 -4.67
C ASP A 178 -4.21 -15.39 -5.84
N ASP A 179 -5.20 -16.08 -6.41
CA ASP A 179 -6.06 -15.57 -7.47
C ASP A 179 -6.84 -14.31 -7.05
N ARG A 180 -7.44 -14.33 -5.86
CA ARG A 180 -8.15 -13.18 -5.28
C ARG A 180 -7.19 -12.05 -4.90
N ILE A 181 -5.98 -12.37 -4.42
CA ILE A 181 -4.93 -11.39 -4.15
C ILE A 181 -4.53 -10.69 -5.45
N ARG A 182 -4.31 -11.43 -6.55
CA ARG A 182 -4.00 -10.85 -7.88
C ARG A 182 -5.10 -9.91 -8.36
N ASN A 183 -6.38 -10.28 -8.17
CA ASN A 183 -7.48 -9.37 -8.48
C ASN A 183 -7.43 -8.09 -7.64
N LEU A 184 -7.18 -8.18 -6.33
CA LEU A 184 -7.05 -6.98 -5.47
C LEU A 184 -5.83 -6.12 -5.83
N VAL A 185 -4.71 -6.74 -6.23
CA VAL A 185 -3.55 -6.04 -6.77
C VAL A 185 -3.93 -5.25 -8.02
N ALA A 186 -4.65 -5.87 -8.97
CA ALA A 186 -5.15 -5.21 -10.17
C ALA A 186 -6.14 -4.08 -9.85
N CYS A 187 -7.05 -4.29 -8.89
CA CYS A 187 -7.96 -3.25 -8.38
C CYS A 187 -7.17 -2.04 -7.85
N GLY A 188 -6.09 -2.30 -7.10
CA GLY A 188 -5.21 -1.27 -6.58
C GLY A 188 -4.44 -0.53 -7.67
N ALA A 189 -3.90 -1.24 -8.66
CA ALA A 189 -3.25 -0.64 -9.82
C ALA A 189 -4.20 0.27 -10.61
N ALA A 190 -5.42 -0.21 -10.89
CA ALA A 190 -6.44 0.57 -11.58
C ALA A 190 -6.82 1.84 -10.80
N GLY A 191 -7.09 1.69 -9.50
CA GLY A 191 -7.40 2.81 -8.62
C GLY A 191 -6.27 3.85 -8.54
N GLY A 192 -5.02 3.41 -8.47
CA GLY A 192 -3.85 4.30 -8.45
C GLY A 192 -3.72 5.13 -9.74
N ILE A 193 -3.85 4.50 -10.91
CA ILE A 193 -3.84 5.19 -12.20
C ILE A 193 -5.03 6.16 -12.30
N ALA A 194 -6.24 5.68 -11.99
CA ALA A 194 -7.45 6.48 -12.03
C ALA A 194 -7.33 7.75 -11.20
N ALA A 195 -6.92 7.63 -9.94
CA ALA A 195 -6.74 8.75 -9.00
C ALA A 195 -5.62 9.74 -9.40
N THR A 196 -4.63 9.28 -10.18
CA THR A 196 -3.48 10.11 -10.59
C THR A 196 -3.76 10.86 -11.87
N PHE A 197 -4.44 10.21 -12.81
CA PHE A 197 -4.70 10.74 -14.15
C PHE A 197 -6.13 11.25 -14.33
N ASN A 198 -6.97 11.14 -13.30
CA ASN A 198 -8.41 11.42 -13.38
C ASN A 198 -9.05 10.65 -14.56
N ALA A 199 -8.64 9.39 -14.71
CA ALA A 199 -8.92 8.58 -15.90
C ALA A 199 -9.34 7.16 -15.49
N PRO A 200 -10.56 6.96 -14.95
CA PRO A 200 -11.01 5.67 -14.45
C PRO A 200 -11.00 4.57 -15.51
N ILE A 201 -11.43 4.88 -16.74
CA ILE A 201 -11.46 3.90 -17.84
C ILE A 201 -10.04 3.47 -18.22
N ALA A 202 -9.10 4.42 -18.28
CA ALA A 202 -7.70 4.11 -18.56
C ALA A 202 -7.08 3.24 -17.46
N GLY A 203 -7.40 3.51 -16.18
CA GLY A 203 -6.94 2.68 -15.06
C GLY A 203 -7.44 1.24 -15.15
N VAL A 204 -8.70 1.03 -15.54
CA VAL A 204 -9.28 -0.31 -15.74
C VAL A 204 -8.56 -1.05 -16.87
N LEU A 205 -8.42 -0.42 -18.04
CA LEU A 205 -7.76 -1.04 -19.19
C LEU A 205 -6.29 -1.36 -18.88
N PHE A 206 -5.57 -0.43 -18.25
CA PHE A 206 -4.19 -0.65 -17.81
C PHE A 206 -4.06 -1.86 -16.88
N ALA A 207 -4.97 -2.01 -15.90
CA ALA A 207 -4.92 -3.13 -14.98
C ALA A 207 -5.23 -4.49 -15.66
N LEU A 208 -6.17 -4.52 -16.59
CA LEU A 208 -6.55 -5.76 -17.29
C LEU A 208 -5.50 -6.16 -18.34
N GLU A 209 -5.05 -5.22 -19.16
CA GLU A 209 -4.17 -5.50 -20.29
C GLU A 209 -2.69 -5.60 -19.89
N ILE A 210 -2.22 -4.73 -18.99
CA ILE A 210 -0.80 -4.64 -18.65
C ILE A 210 -0.48 -5.40 -17.36
N ILE A 211 -1.29 -5.22 -16.31
CA ILE A 211 -0.99 -5.78 -14.99
C ILE A 211 -1.35 -7.27 -14.91
N LEU A 212 -2.55 -7.63 -15.36
CA LEU A 212 -3.00 -9.03 -15.39
C LEU A 212 -2.59 -9.75 -16.68
N GLY A 213 -2.58 -9.05 -17.82
CA GLY A 213 -2.24 -9.64 -19.12
C GLY A 213 -3.34 -10.54 -19.69
N GLU A 214 -4.50 -10.61 -19.03
CA GLU A 214 -5.66 -11.39 -19.46
C GLU A 214 -6.96 -10.67 -19.14
N PHE A 215 -7.89 -10.67 -20.10
CA PHE A 215 -9.20 -10.06 -19.93
C PHE A 215 -10.17 -11.08 -19.31
N SER A 216 -10.15 -11.20 -17.98
CA SER A 216 -11.13 -12.01 -17.24
C SER A 216 -12.38 -11.19 -16.90
N VAL A 217 -13.53 -11.62 -17.40
CA VAL A 217 -14.85 -11.02 -17.06
C VAL A 217 -15.11 -11.05 -15.56
N GLY A 218 -14.54 -12.03 -14.85
CA GLY A 218 -14.65 -12.15 -13.39
C GLY A 218 -14.00 -10.99 -12.62
N TYR A 219 -12.91 -10.42 -13.13
CA TYR A 219 -12.18 -9.31 -12.46
C TYR A 219 -12.66 -7.94 -12.91
N PHE A 220 -13.27 -7.85 -14.09
CA PHE A 220 -13.71 -6.58 -14.67
C PHE A 220 -14.56 -5.76 -13.70
N SER A 221 -15.55 -6.39 -13.06
CA SER A 221 -16.48 -5.70 -12.15
C SER A 221 -15.77 -5.07 -10.94
N THR A 222 -14.89 -5.82 -10.26
CA THR A 222 -14.16 -5.34 -9.08
C THR A 222 -13.12 -4.28 -9.43
N VAL A 223 -12.44 -4.44 -10.57
CA VAL A 223 -11.45 -3.47 -11.06
C VAL A 223 -12.13 -2.14 -11.41
N VAL A 224 -13.30 -2.17 -12.08
CA VAL A 224 -14.11 -0.97 -12.36
C VAL A 224 -14.55 -0.28 -11.08
N ILE A 225 -15.08 -1.04 -10.11
CA ILE A 225 -15.53 -0.50 -8.82
C ILE A 225 -14.38 0.21 -8.11
N SER A 226 -13.21 -0.43 -8.00
CA SER A 226 -12.02 0.17 -7.37
C SER A 226 -11.58 1.43 -8.08
N SER A 227 -11.51 1.40 -9.42
CA SER A 227 -11.10 2.52 -10.26
C SER A 227 -12.00 3.75 -10.10
N VAL A 228 -13.33 3.54 -10.17
CA VAL A 228 -14.32 4.62 -9.99
C VAL A 228 -14.29 5.16 -8.57
N THR A 229 -14.12 4.30 -7.57
CA THR A 229 -14.07 4.71 -6.16
C THR A 229 -12.82 5.52 -5.82
N ALA A 230 -11.71 5.30 -6.54
CA ALA A 230 -10.46 6.01 -6.34
C ALA A 230 -10.39 7.37 -7.06
N SER A 231 -11.23 7.57 -8.09
CA SER A 231 -11.20 8.74 -8.98
C SER A 231 -11.64 10.03 -8.30
#